data_AF-A0A511ZCZ0-F1
#
_entry.id   AF-A0A511ZCZ0-F1
#
_cell.length_a   1.000
_cell.length_b   1.000
_cell.length_c   1.000
_cell.angle_alpha   90.00
_cell.angle_beta   90.00
_cell.angle_gamma   90.00
#
_symmetry.space_group_name_H-M   'P 1'
#
loop_
_entity.id
_entity.type
_entity.pdbx_description
1 polymer ?
#
loop_
_entity_poly.entity_id
_entity_poly.type
_entity_poly.pdbx_seq_one_letter_code
_entity_poly.pdbx_strand_id
1 'polypeptide(L)' 'MFNKSLKLFTVILKRNPGSSILNSALPKGFSFVNYQDGDALAWGEIEKSAGAFERVIDAVAYFEEEFVPYKAECRTFFI' A
#
# COMPACT_ATOMS: atom_id res chain seq x y z
N MET A 1 1.62 -15.69 -20.15
CA MET A 1 1.47 -17.11 -19.77
C MET A 1 2.21 -17.29 -18.44
N PHE A 2 1.51 -17.42 -17.31
CA PHE A 2 2.12 -17.47 -15.97
C PHE A 2 2.90 -18.78 -15.77
N ASN A 3 4.17 -18.68 -15.42
CA ASN A 3 4.99 -19.85 -15.09
C ASN A 3 4.53 -20.44 -13.75
N LYS A 4 3.93 -21.64 -13.79
CA LYS A 4 3.40 -22.37 -12.63
C LYS A 4 4.44 -23.27 -11.95
N SER A 5 5.73 -23.16 -12.29
CA SER A 5 6.80 -23.97 -11.68
C SER A 5 7.17 -23.52 -10.25
N LEU A 6 6.68 -22.36 -9.81
CA LEU A 6 6.92 -21.85 -8.47
C LEU A 6 6.02 -22.57 -7.47
N LYS A 7 6.62 -23.19 -6.45
CA LYS A 7 5.88 -23.76 -5.32
C LYS A 7 5.25 -22.64 -4.51
N LEU A 8 3.92 -22.69 -4.38
CA LEU A 8 3.19 -21.83 -3.46
C LEU A 8 3.42 -22.32 -2.03
N PHE A 9 3.85 -21.43 -1.15
CA PHE A 9 3.91 -21.68 0.29
C PHE A 9 2.92 -20.76 0.98
N THR A 10 2.02 -21.35 1.76
CA THR A 10 1.10 -20.59 2.61
C THR A 10 1.71 -20.43 3.99
N VAL A 11 1.98 -19.18 4.39
CA VAL A 11 2.45 -18.84 5.73
C VAL A 11 1.33 -18.13 6.47
N ILE A 12 0.91 -18.68 7.61
CA ILE A 12 -0.06 -18.02 8.50
C ILE A 12 0.72 -17.33 9.62
N LEU A 13 0.70 -16.01 9.63
CA LEU A 13 1.25 -15.23 10.73
C LEU A 13 0.20 -15.18 11.86
N LYS A 14 0.47 -15.88 12.96
CA LYS A 14 -0.39 -15.89 14.15
C LYS A 14 0.35 -15.28 15.33
N ARG A 15 -0.21 -14.22 15.91
CA ARG A 15 0.25 -13.67 17.18
C ARG A 15 -0.35 -14.47 18.34
N ASN A 16 0.44 -14.77 19.36
CA ASN A 16 -0.08 -15.40 20.56
C ASN A 16 -1.01 -14.42 21.30
N PRO A 17 -2.19 -14.88 21.78
CA PRO A 17 -3.06 -14.06 22.60
C PRO A 17 -2.30 -13.50 23.81
N GLY A 18 -2.51 -12.21 24.12
CA GLY A 18 -1.87 -11.55 25.26
C GLY A 18 -0.41 -11.11 25.07
N SER A 19 0.23 -11.41 23.92
CA SER A 19 1.54 -10.83 23.62
C SER A 19 1.46 -9.31 23.51
N SER A 20 2.49 -8.60 23.97
CA SER A 20 2.60 -7.15 23.75
C SER A 20 2.81 -6.83 22.27
N ILE A 21 2.36 -5.67 21.83
CA ILE A 21 2.70 -5.13 20.51
C ILE A 21 4.07 -4.47 20.66
N LEU A 22 5.05 -4.92 19.89
CA LEU A 22 6.35 -4.27 19.85
C LEU A 22 6.18 -2.89 19.22
N ASN A 23 6.47 -1.85 19.99
CA ASN A 23 6.44 -0.50 19.48
C ASN A 23 7.77 -0.24 18.75
N SER A 24 7.77 -0.44 17.44
CA SER A 24 8.95 -0.21 16.60
C SER A 24 8.97 1.24 16.16
N ALA A 25 10.00 1.99 16.54
CA ALA A 25 10.19 3.34 16.03
C ALA A 25 10.50 3.31 14.53
N LEU A 26 9.95 4.26 13.78
CA LEU A 26 10.32 4.43 12.38
C LEU A 26 11.78 4.88 12.27
N PRO A 27 12.51 4.46 11.22
CA PRO A 27 13.83 4.99 10.96
C PRO A 27 13.80 6.52 10.81
N LYS A 28 14.92 7.18 11.10
CA LYS A 28 15.02 8.64 10.99
C LYS A 28 14.67 9.07 9.55
N GLY A 29 13.72 10.00 9.43
CA GLY A 29 13.26 10.55 8.16
C GLY A 29 11.96 9.94 7.64
N PHE A 30 11.47 8.87 8.26
CA PHE A 30 10.23 8.22 7.87
C PHE A 30 9.07 8.61 8.79
N SER A 31 7.88 8.73 8.21
CA SER A 31 6.66 9.03 8.95
C SER A 31 5.44 8.35 8.35
N PHE A 32 4.44 8.17 9.20
CA PHE A 32 3.09 7.81 8.77
C PHE A 32 2.31 9.09 8.52
N VAL A 33 1.72 9.22 7.34
CA VAL A 33 0.85 10.35 6.99
C VAL A 33 -0.47 9.87 6.43
N ASN A 34 -1.53 10.60 6.73
CA ASN A 34 -2.83 10.33 6.14
C ASN A 34 -2.85 10.83 4.69
N TYR A 35 -3.56 10.10 3.83
CA TYR A 35 -3.91 10.54 2.48
C TYR A 35 -4.38 12.00 2.46
N GLN A 36 -3.82 12.77 1.53
CA GLN A 36 -4.24 14.12 1.18
C GLN A 36 -4.69 14.20 -0.27
N ASP A 37 -5.54 15.19 -0.57
CA ASP A 37 -5.92 15.46 -1.95
C ASP A 37 -4.68 15.84 -2.77
N GLY A 38 -4.47 15.12 -3.88
CA GLY A 38 -3.27 15.25 -4.73
C GLY A 38 -2.28 14.09 -4.59
N ASP A 39 -2.33 13.30 -3.51
CA ASP A 39 -1.42 12.15 -3.33
C ASP A 39 -1.67 11.05 -4.37
N ALA A 40 -2.87 10.99 -4.96
CA ALA A 40 -3.21 10.03 -6.01
C ALA A 40 -2.25 10.12 -7.21
N LEU A 41 -1.74 11.31 -7.54
CA LEU A 41 -0.79 11.49 -8.63
C LEU A 41 0.58 10.87 -8.28
N ALA A 42 1.09 11.16 -7.08
CA ALA A 42 2.35 10.60 -6.61
C ALA A 42 2.27 9.06 -6.50
N TRP A 43 1.14 8.56 -6.00
CA TRP A 43 0.86 7.13 -5.98
C TRP A 43 0.82 6.53 -7.40
N GLY A 44 0.14 7.18 -8.35
CA GLY A 44 0.06 6.71 -9.74
C GLY A 44 1.41 6.65 -10.45
N GLU A 45 2.32 7.60 -10.16
CA GLU A 45 3.71 7.56 -10.67
C GLU A 45 4.48 6.36 -10.10
N ILE A 46 4.30 6.04 -8.81
CA ILE A 46 4.93 4.88 -8.16
C ILE A 46 4.42 3.58 -8.80
N GLU A 47 3.11 3.43 -8.95
CA GLU A 47 2.52 2.20 -9.49
C GLU A 47 2.86 1.99 -10.96
N LYS A 48 2.93 3.07 -11.76
CA LYS A 48 3.45 3.00 -13.13
C LYS A 48 4.91 2.57 -13.14
N SER A 49 5.75 3.15 -12.28
CA SER A 49 7.16 2.78 -12.14
C SER A 49 7.34 1.31 -11.72
N ALA A 50 6.43 0.81 -10.88
CA ALA A 50 6.37 -0.60 -10.47
C ALA A 50 5.83 -1.53 -11.56
N GLY A 51 5.34 -1.00 -12.69
CA GLY A 51 4.77 -1.77 -13.80
C GLY A 51 3.36 -2.30 -13.53
N ALA A 52 2.66 -1.79 -12.51
CA ALA A 52 1.28 -2.15 -12.22
C ALA A 52 0.31 -1.50 -13.23
N PHE A 53 0.67 -0.33 -13.76
CA PHE A 53 -0.10 0.40 -14.79
C PHE A 53 0.81 0.93 -15.89
N GLU A 54 0.30 0.98 -17.12
CA GLU A 54 1.04 1.55 -18.26
C GLU A 54 1.03 3.09 -18.25
N ARG A 55 -0.06 3.69 -17.73
CA ARG A 55 -0.23 5.15 -17.67
C ARG A 55 -0.63 5.59 -16.27
N VAL A 56 -0.08 6.72 -15.85
CA VAL A 56 -0.38 7.34 -14.54
C VAL A 56 -1.86 7.63 -14.39
N ILE A 57 -2.52 8.08 -15.46
CA ILE A 57 -3.96 8.42 -15.43
C ILE A 57 -4.84 7.22 -15.10
N ASP A 58 -4.45 6.02 -15.55
CA ASP A 58 -5.22 4.79 -15.27
C ASP A 58 -5.07 4.39 -13.80
N ALA A 59 -3.86 4.57 -13.24
CA ALA A 59 -3.62 4.39 -11.81
C ALA A 59 -4.42 5.41 -10.98
N VAL A 60 -4.37 6.70 -11.33
CA VAL A 60 -5.13 7.74 -10.62
C VAL A 60 -6.63 7.45 -10.64
N ALA A 61 -7.19 7.08 -11.79
CA ALA A 61 -8.61 6.74 -11.89
C ALA A 61 -8.98 5.54 -10.99
N TYR A 62 -8.15 4.49 -10.99
CA TYR A 62 -8.31 3.36 -10.09
C TYR A 62 -8.25 3.78 -8.61
N PHE A 63 -7.32 4.68 -8.26
CA PHE A 63 -7.19 5.17 -6.91
C PHE A 63 -8.43 5.94 -6.44
N GLU A 64 -8.97 6.78 -7.31
CA GLU A 64 -10.18 7.56 -7.06
C GLU A 64 -11.41 6.67 -6.88
N GLU A 65 -11.52 5.57 -7.61
CA GLU A 65 -12.63 4.62 -7.50
C GLU A 65 -12.51 3.76 -6.23
N GLU A 66 -11.33 3.23 -5.94
CA GLU A 66 -11.15 2.19 -4.92
C GLU A 66 -10.82 2.72 -3.53
N PHE A 67 -10.16 3.88 -3.42
CA PHE A 67 -9.63 4.36 -2.14
C PHE A 67 -10.27 5.65 -1.65
N VAL A 68 -10.58 6.60 -2.53
CA VAL A 68 -11.18 7.89 -2.14
C VAL A 68 -12.55 7.76 -1.45
N PRO A 69 -13.46 6.82 -1.82
CA PRO A 69 -14.72 6.65 -1.10
C PRO A 69 -14.54 6.32 0.38
N TYR A 70 -13.38 5.80 0.77
CA TYR A 70 -13.03 5.41 2.12
C TYR A 70 -12.09 6.41 2.82
N LYS A 71 -12.03 7.67 2.36
CA LYS A 71 -11.15 8.71 2.91
C LYS A 71 -11.32 8.93 4.42
N ALA A 72 -12.52 8.69 4.95
CA ALA A 72 -12.81 8.77 6.38
C ALA A 72 -12.21 7.63 7.23
N GLU A 73 -11.74 6.54 6.61
CA GLU A 73 -11.22 5.36 7.30
C GLU A 73 -9.70 5.44 7.58
N CYS A 74 -9.10 6.64 7.49
CA CYS A 74 -7.68 6.90 7.79
C CYS A 74 -6.71 5.96 7.06
N ARG A 75 -6.58 6.10 5.74
CA ARG A 75 -5.50 5.42 5.02
C ARG A 75 -4.19 6.15 5.24
N THR A 76 -3.24 5.41 5.81
CA THR A 76 -1.89 5.88 6.12
C THR A 76 -0.95 5.47 4.99
N PHE A 77 -0.23 6.43 4.42
CA PHE A 77 0.94 6.18 3.60
C PHE A 77 2.18 6.11 4.47
N PHE A 78 3.12 5.28 4.02
CA PHE A 78 4.48 5.24 4.54
C PHE A 78 5.35 6.06 3.60
N ILE A 79 5.91 7.16 4.12
CA ILE A 79 6.89 8.00 3.43
C ILE A 79 8.22 7.98 4.20
#